data_AF-A0A392QPL9-F1
#
_entry.id   AF-A0A392QPL9-F1
#
_cell.length_a   1.000
_cell.length_b   1.000
_cell.length_c   1.000
_cell.angle_alpha   90.00
_cell.angle_beta   90.00
_cell.angle_gamma   90.00
#
_symmetry.space_group_name_H-M   'P 1'
#
loop_
_entity.id
_entity.type
_entity.pdbx_description
1 polymer ?
#
loop_
_entity_poly.entity_id
_entity_poly.type
_entity_poly.pdbx_seq_one_letter_code
_entity_poly.pdbx_strand_id
1 'polypeptide(L)'
;MDMILGMLLKNAVLNDWSLNALNEDEVVNMLESDGFPMVLARHCLHVYGKQVKENDCMESCVWKLDEKRVCIHFAREILKGGKRKLESFMDEWRNKTPDEMHPTFDLMEGEVLTEKIGVETWVRAFRVSSLPSTPAERFSILFRERAKWDWKDLQPYIRF
;
A
#
# COMPACT_ATOMS: atom_id res chain seq x y z
N MET A 1 4.93 -7.70 8.34
CA MET A 1 3.63 -7.65 7.63
C MET A 1 3.79 -8.12 6.18
N ASP A 2 4.88 -7.77 5.53
CA ASP A 2 5.14 -8.01 4.10
C ASP A 2 5.02 -9.50 3.72
N MET A 3 5.61 -10.39 4.53
CA MET A 3 5.51 -11.84 4.34
C MET A 3 4.08 -12.38 4.52
N ILE A 4 3.30 -11.81 5.45
CA ILE A 4 1.93 -12.26 5.76
C ILE A 4 0.98 -11.86 4.64
N LEU A 5 1.06 -10.60 4.19
CA LEU A 5 0.25 -10.13 3.06
C LEU A 5 0.61 -10.89 1.78
N GLY A 6 1.90 -11.11 1.51
CA GLY A 6 2.34 -11.92 0.38
C GLY A 6 1.81 -13.36 0.44
N MET A 7 1.83 -13.99 1.61
CA MET A 7 1.27 -15.34 1.78
C MET A 7 -0.25 -15.36 1.63
N LEU A 8 -0.96 -14.38 2.20
CA LEU A 8 -2.41 -14.25 2.05
C LEU A 8 -2.81 -14.14 0.58
N LEU A 9 -2.13 -13.30 -0.19
CA LEU A 9 -2.41 -13.13 -1.62
C LEU A 9 -2.11 -14.40 -2.42
N LYS A 10 -1.01 -15.10 -2.10
CA LYS A 10 -0.70 -16.39 -2.69
C LYS A 10 -1.77 -17.44 -2.39
N ASN A 11 -2.24 -17.50 -1.15
CA ASN A 11 -3.29 -18.43 -0.73
C ASN A 11 -4.62 -18.10 -1.38
N ALA A 12 -4.94 -16.82 -1.58
CA ALA A 12 -6.14 -16.41 -2.30
C ALA A 12 -6.12 -16.94 -3.74
N VAL A 13 -4.99 -16.81 -4.44
CA VAL A 13 -4.83 -17.38 -5.79
C VAL A 13 -4.92 -18.91 -5.79
N LEU A 14 -4.30 -19.58 -4.81
CA LEU A 14 -4.30 -21.05 -4.72
C LEU A 14 -5.67 -21.63 -4.41
N ASN A 15 -6.50 -20.93 -3.64
CA ASN A 15 -7.82 -21.39 -3.21
C ASN A 15 -8.97 -20.72 -4.00
N ASP A 16 -8.64 -19.96 -5.05
CA ASP A 16 -9.60 -19.21 -5.88
C ASP A 16 -10.51 -18.28 -5.06
N TRP A 17 -9.94 -17.65 -4.03
CA TRP A 17 -10.67 -16.70 -3.17
C TRP A 17 -10.76 -15.32 -3.81
N SER A 18 -11.94 -14.71 -3.70
CA SER A 18 -12.11 -13.31 -4.10
C SER A 18 -11.50 -12.36 -3.08
N LEU A 19 -10.57 -11.50 -3.49
CA LEU A 19 -10.01 -10.44 -2.64
C LEU A 19 -11.07 -9.41 -2.16
N ASN A 20 -12.25 -9.41 -2.78
CA ASN A 20 -13.38 -8.57 -2.39
C ASN A 20 -14.30 -9.20 -1.34
N ALA A 21 -14.16 -10.51 -1.06
CA ALA A 21 -15.03 -11.26 -0.17
C ALA A 21 -14.26 -12.41 0.49
N LEU A 22 -13.28 -12.07 1.31
CA LEU A 22 -12.48 -13.01 2.09
C LEU A 22 -13.19 -13.37 3.40
N ASN A 23 -13.32 -14.65 3.70
CA ASN A 23 -13.80 -15.12 5.00
C ASN A 23 -12.68 -15.05 6.05
N GLU A 24 -12.91 -14.37 7.18
CA GLU A 24 -11.91 -14.24 8.23
C GLU A 24 -11.41 -15.59 8.75
N ASP A 25 -12.31 -16.52 9.05
CA ASP A 25 -11.93 -17.80 9.66
C ASP A 25 -11.13 -18.66 8.68
N GLU A 26 -11.49 -18.68 7.40
CA GLU A 26 -10.74 -19.39 6.37
C GLU A 26 -9.33 -18.82 6.20
N VAL A 27 -9.22 -17.49 6.11
CA VAL A 27 -7.93 -16.80 5.97
C VAL A 27 -7.05 -17.02 7.20
N VAL A 28 -7.62 -16.92 8.41
CA VAL A 28 -6.89 -17.10 9.67
C VAL A 28 -6.41 -18.53 9.82
N ASN A 29 -7.27 -19.52 9.55
CA ASN A 29 -6.91 -20.95 9.63
C ASN A 29 -5.83 -21.33 8.60
N MET A 30 -5.91 -20.77 7.38
CA MET A 30 -4.90 -21.01 6.36
C MET A 30 -3.55 -20.40 6.74
N LEU A 31 -3.54 -19.14 7.19
CA LEU A 31 -2.31 -18.48 7.64
C LEU A 31 -1.71 -19.14 8.89
N GLU A 32 -2.55 -19.67 9.80
CA GLU A 32 -2.07 -20.47 10.92
C GLU A 32 -1.41 -21.77 10.45
N SER A 33 -1.99 -22.44 9.45
CA SER A 33 -1.40 -23.63 8.82
C SER A 33 -0.05 -23.34 8.15
N ASP A 34 0.14 -22.11 7.65
CA ASP A 34 1.42 -21.62 7.13
C ASP A 34 2.42 -21.17 8.23
N GLY A 35 2.03 -21.25 9.50
CA GLY A 35 2.88 -20.94 10.66
C GLY A 35 2.80 -19.51 11.18
N PHE A 36 1.80 -18.73 10.74
CA PHE A 36 1.58 -17.36 11.24
C PHE A 36 0.57 -17.35 12.39
N PRO A 37 0.84 -16.67 13.52
CA PRO A 37 -0.13 -16.54 14.60
C PRO A 37 -1.45 -15.91 14.15
N MET A 38 -2.58 -16.46 14.61
CA MET A 38 -3.92 -15.96 14.29
C MET A 38 -4.09 -14.45 14.51
N VAL A 39 -3.46 -13.91 15.56
CA VAL A 39 -3.50 -12.47 15.89
C VAL A 39 -2.89 -11.63 14.76
N LEU A 40 -1.80 -12.10 14.15
CA LEU A 40 -1.16 -11.39 13.04
C LEU A 40 -1.95 -11.55 11.74
N ALA A 41 -2.59 -12.69 11.51
CA ALA A 41 -3.51 -12.90 10.39
C ALA A 41 -4.70 -11.92 10.45
N ARG A 42 -5.37 -11.83 11.61
CA ARG A 42 -6.44 -10.84 11.83
C ARG A 42 -5.94 -9.41 11.68
N HIS A 43 -4.77 -9.09 12.23
CA HIS A 43 -4.19 -7.77 12.09
C HIS A 43 -3.89 -7.42 10.62
N CYS A 44 -3.45 -8.39 9.80
CA CYS A 44 -3.26 -8.22 8.36
C CYS A 44 -4.56 -7.79 7.67
N LEU A 45 -5.67 -8.47 7.97
CA LEU A 45 -7.00 -8.12 7.44
C LEU A 45 -7.45 -6.72 7.88
N HIS A 46 -7.23 -6.34 9.13
CA HIS A 46 -7.57 -5.00 9.62
C HIS A 46 -6.73 -3.88 8.98
N VAL A 47 -5.47 -4.17 8.67
CA VAL A 47 -4.55 -3.20 8.08
C VAL A 47 -4.80 -3.04 6.58
N TYR A 48 -4.99 -4.14 5.84
CA TYR A 48 -5.11 -4.11 4.38
C TYR A 48 -6.53 -4.27 3.87
N GLY A 49 -7.50 -4.57 4.72
CA GLY A 49 -8.89 -4.76 4.36
C GLY A 49 -9.86 -3.81 5.04
N LYS A 50 -11.10 -3.91 4.60
CA LYS A 50 -12.30 -3.28 5.15
C LYS A 50 -13.34 -4.36 5.35
N GLN A 51 -13.95 -4.39 6.53
CA GLN A 51 -15.05 -5.30 6.81
C GLN A 51 -16.28 -4.89 6.00
N VAL A 52 -16.91 -5.83 5.30
CA VAL A 52 -18.06 -5.58 4.40
C VAL A 52 -19.38 -5.92 5.08
N LYS A 53 -19.37 -6.88 6.01
CA LYS A 53 -20.53 -7.25 6.83
C LYS A 53 -20.10 -7.43 8.27
N GLU A 54 -20.73 -6.66 9.16
CA GLU A 54 -20.80 -6.91 10.59
C GLU A 54 -22.18 -7.52 10.81
N ASN A 55 -22.33 -8.83 10.59
CA ASN A 55 -23.60 -9.49 10.89
C ASN A 55 -23.66 -9.72 12.40
N ASP A 56 -24.73 -9.22 13.03
CA ASP A 56 -25.07 -9.37 14.46
C ASP A 56 -25.48 -10.81 14.85
N CYS A 57 -25.08 -11.79 14.03
CA CYS A 57 -25.36 -13.21 14.15
C CYS A 57 -24.09 -13.99 13.79
N MET A 58 -23.88 -15.16 14.41
CA MET A 58 -22.73 -16.10 14.37
C MET A 58 -22.08 -16.46 13.00
N GLU A 59 -22.31 -15.74 11.92
CA GLU A 59 -21.58 -15.90 10.66
C GLU A 59 -20.24 -15.16 10.69
N SER A 60 -19.20 -15.86 10.24
CA SER A 60 -17.83 -15.39 10.07
C SER A 60 -17.75 -14.03 9.36
N CYS A 61 -16.88 -13.14 9.84
CA CYS A 61 -16.69 -11.80 9.26
C CYS A 61 -16.16 -11.87 7.82
N VAL A 62 -16.73 -11.06 6.92
CA VAL A 62 -16.29 -10.96 5.52
C VAL A 62 -15.51 -9.67 5.30
N TRP A 63 -14.34 -9.82 4.70
CA TRP A 63 -13.38 -8.75 4.46
C TRP A 63 -13.18 -8.50 2.97
N LYS A 64 -13.03 -7.23 2.60
CA LYS A 64 -12.60 -6.78 1.27
C LYS A 64 -11.23 -6.12 1.40
N LEU A 65 -10.24 -6.59 0.65
CA LEU A 65 -8.96 -5.91 0.59
C LEU A 65 -9.09 -4.51 -0.03
N ASP A 66 -8.45 -3.54 0.59
CA ASP A 66 -8.32 -2.18 0.09
C ASP A 66 -7.16 -2.15 -0.91
N GLU A 67 -7.52 -2.09 -2.19
CA GLU A 67 -6.59 -2.02 -3.32
C GLU A 67 -5.52 -0.94 -3.11
N LYS A 68 -5.92 0.27 -2.67
CA LYS A 68 -4.97 1.36 -2.46
C LYS A 68 -3.94 0.99 -1.39
N ARG A 69 -4.36 0.41 -0.27
CA ARG A 69 -3.43 0.01 0.81
C ARG A 69 -2.46 -1.08 0.38
N VAL A 70 -2.95 -2.09 -0.36
CA VAL A 70 -2.12 -3.20 -0.87
C VAL A 70 -1.13 -2.68 -1.92
N CYS A 71 -1.58 -1.88 -2.87
CA CYS A 71 -0.72 -1.27 -3.89
C CYS A 71 0.39 -0.39 -3.25
N ILE A 72 0.03 0.50 -2.32
CA ILE A 72 1.00 1.34 -1.59
C ILE A 72 2.01 0.49 -0.82
N HIS A 73 1.58 -0.64 -0.24
CA HIS A 73 2.47 -1.54 0.48
C HIS A 73 3.60 -2.06 -0.42
N PHE A 74 3.25 -2.63 -1.58
CA PHE A 74 4.26 -3.15 -2.51
C PHE A 74 5.16 -2.05 -3.07
N ALA A 75 4.60 -0.87 -3.36
CA ALA A 75 5.41 0.26 -3.78
C ALA A 75 6.43 0.68 -2.72
N ARG A 76 6.04 0.71 -1.44
CA ARG A 76 6.95 0.99 -0.33
C ARG A 76 8.07 -0.06 -0.27
N GLU A 77 7.76 -1.34 -0.45
CA GLU A 77 8.77 -2.40 -0.49
C GLU A 77 9.80 -2.19 -1.60
N ILE A 78 9.35 -1.86 -2.81
CA ILE A 78 10.25 -1.62 -3.96
C ILE A 78 11.16 -0.41 -3.71
N LEU A 79 10.61 0.64 -3.08
CA LEU A 79 11.31 1.89 -2.79
C LEU A 79 12.13 1.86 -1.49
N LYS A 80 12.04 0.79 -0.66
CA LYS A 80 12.96 0.60 0.48
C LYS A 80 14.43 0.56 0.03
N GLY A 81 14.68 0.08 -1.19
CA GLY A 81 16.01 0.06 -1.80
C GLY A 81 16.54 1.42 -2.27
N GLY A 82 15.76 2.50 -2.09
CA GLY A 82 16.13 3.85 -2.48
C GLY A 82 15.43 4.32 -3.76
N LYS A 83 15.99 5.37 -4.36
CA LYS A 83 15.43 6.02 -5.55
C LYS A 83 15.59 5.12 -6.79
N ARG A 84 14.55 5.03 -7.63
CA ARG A 84 14.51 4.19 -8.84
C ARG A 84 14.02 4.97 -10.05
N LYS A 85 14.33 4.49 -11.26
CA LYS A 85 13.73 5.02 -12.49
C LYS A 85 12.23 4.71 -12.50
N LEU A 86 11.41 5.66 -12.90
CA LEU A 86 9.95 5.55 -12.85
C LEU A 86 9.44 4.35 -13.66
N GLU A 87 9.95 4.16 -14.88
CA GLU A 87 9.56 3.03 -15.76
C GLU A 87 9.85 1.68 -15.09
N SER A 88 11.10 1.48 -14.66
CA SER A 88 11.51 0.26 -13.95
C SER A 88 10.72 0.03 -12.66
N PHE A 89 10.39 1.10 -11.93
CA PHE A 89 9.53 1.02 -10.75
C PHE A 89 8.12 0.56 -11.11
N MET A 90 7.49 1.14 -12.14
CA MET A 90 6.13 0.79 -12.56
C MET A 90 6.05 -0.66 -13.05
N ASP A 91 7.06 -1.15 -13.77
CA ASP A 91 7.12 -2.53 -14.23
C ASP A 91 7.25 -3.51 -13.06
N GLU A 92 8.17 -3.26 -12.12
CA GLU A 92 8.32 -4.10 -10.93
C GLU A 92 7.06 -4.05 -10.05
N TRP A 93 6.42 -2.89 -9.95
CA TRP A 93 5.23 -2.69 -9.13
C TRP A 93 4.01 -3.43 -9.69
N ARG A 94 3.81 -3.40 -11.01
CA ARG A 94 2.79 -4.22 -11.69
C ARG A 94 3.03 -5.70 -11.48
N ASN A 95 4.27 -6.17 -11.63
CA ASN A 95 4.61 -7.59 -11.48
C ASN A 95 4.43 -8.13 -10.05
N LYS A 96 4.51 -7.26 -9.02
CA LYS A 96 4.36 -7.65 -7.60
C LYS A 96 2.94 -7.52 -7.08
N THR A 97 2.08 -6.78 -7.78
CA THR A 97 0.70 -6.55 -7.36
C THR A 97 -0.19 -7.64 -7.97
N PRO A 98 -1.21 -8.15 -7.26
CA PRO A 98 -2.16 -9.11 -7.83
C PRO A 98 -2.86 -8.57 -9.07
N ASP A 99 -3.18 -9.44 -10.04
CA ASP A 99 -3.80 -9.05 -11.32
C ASP A 99 -5.16 -8.34 -11.15
N GLU A 100 -5.87 -8.64 -10.06
CA GLU A 100 -7.17 -8.05 -9.72
C GLU A 100 -7.06 -6.60 -9.24
N MET A 101 -5.83 -6.13 -8.96
CA MET A 101 -5.52 -4.79 -8.48
C MET A 101 -4.67 -4.07 -9.51
N HIS A 102 -5.04 -2.85 -9.86
CA HIS A 102 -4.40 -2.09 -10.93
C HIS A 102 -3.58 -0.94 -10.36
N PRO A 103 -2.26 -1.11 -10.15
CA PRO A 103 -1.42 -0.06 -9.60
C PRO A 103 -1.32 1.10 -10.59
N THR A 104 -1.96 2.20 -10.25
CA THR A 104 -1.86 3.49 -10.96
C THR A 104 -1.06 4.46 -10.10
N PHE A 105 -0.33 5.36 -10.76
CA PHE A 105 0.52 6.33 -10.05
C PHE A 105 -0.30 7.26 -9.14
N ASP A 106 -1.58 7.49 -9.46
CA ASP A 106 -2.51 8.29 -8.65
C ASP A 106 -2.75 7.69 -7.25
N LEU A 107 -2.61 6.36 -7.10
CA LEU A 107 -2.70 5.70 -5.78
C LEU A 107 -1.52 6.07 -4.87
N MET A 108 -0.41 6.55 -5.44
CA MET A 108 0.82 6.93 -4.74
C MET A 108 0.88 8.41 -4.35
N GLU A 109 -0.20 9.17 -4.57
CA GLU A 109 -0.29 10.56 -4.10
C GLU A 109 0.04 10.66 -2.60
N GLY A 110 1.03 11.49 -2.27
CA GLY A 110 1.49 11.67 -0.88
C GLY A 110 2.36 10.55 -0.32
N GLU A 111 2.76 9.57 -1.13
CA GLU A 111 3.65 8.48 -0.74
C GLU A 111 5.03 8.55 -1.39
N VAL A 112 5.14 9.28 -2.52
CA VAL A 112 6.36 9.38 -3.33
C VAL A 112 6.62 10.78 -3.88
N LEU A 113 7.89 11.06 -4.15
CA LEU A 113 8.32 12.20 -4.95
C LEU A 113 8.96 11.76 -6.25
N THR A 114 8.68 12.53 -7.30
CA THR A 114 9.32 12.39 -8.60
C THR A 114 10.33 13.50 -8.83
N GLU A 115 11.41 13.18 -9.52
CA GLU A 115 12.44 14.12 -9.92
C GLU A 115 12.89 13.80 -11.34
N LYS A 116 13.00 14.84 -12.17
CA LYS A 116 13.53 14.72 -13.53
C LYS A 116 15.03 14.95 -13.53
N ILE A 117 15.79 13.98 -14.01
CA ILE A 117 17.24 14.07 -14.21
C ILE A 117 17.50 13.85 -15.70
N GLY A 118 17.76 14.94 -16.42
CA GLY A 118 17.83 14.92 -17.88
C GLY A 118 16.47 14.56 -18.49
N VAL A 119 16.43 13.49 -19.28
CA VAL A 119 15.19 12.95 -19.88
C VAL A 119 14.50 11.92 -19.00
N GLU A 120 15.16 11.43 -17.95
CA GLU A 120 14.65 10.37 -17.10
C GLU A 120 13.86 10.92 -15.92
N THR A 121 12.75 10.27 -15.60
CA THR A 121 12.02 10.52 -14.36
C THR A 121 12.36 9.45 -13.35
N TRP A 122 12.70 9.88 -12.14
CA TRP A 122 13.02 9.01 -11.02
C TRP A 122 12.03 9.22 -9.90
N VAL A 123 11.77 8.15 -9.14
CA VAL A 123 10.82 8.12 -8.02
C VAL A 123 11.52 7.67 -6.74
N ARG A 124 11.16 8.27 -5.61
CA ARG A 124 11.60 7.84 -4.27
C ARG A 124 10.45 7.93 -3.27
N ALA A 125 10.55 7.15 -2.21
CA ALA A 125 9.61 7.22 -1.10
C ALA A 125 9.70 8.58 -0.37
N PHE A 126 8.55 9.20 -0.11
CA PHE A 126 8.43 10.42 0.68
C PHE A 126 6.98 10.54 1.13
N ARG A 127 6.72 10.28 2.42
CA ARG A 127 5.37 10.02 2.91
C ARG A 127 4.81 11.20 3.68
N VAL A 128 3.55 11.56 3.40
CA VAL A 128 2.79 12.55 4.17
C VAL A 128 2.73 12.20 5.65
N SER A 129 2.55 10.92 5.96
CA SER A 129 2.48 10.40 7.33
C SER A 129 3.79 10.54 8.11
N SER A 130 4.91 10.78 7.44
CA SER A 130 6.21 11.04 8.06
C SER A 130 6.51 12.53 8.23
N LEU A 131 5.63 13.43 7.75
CA LEU A 131 5.80 14.87 7.88
C LEU A 131 5.24 15.40 9.21
N PRO A 132 5.87 16.44 9.80
CA PRO A 132 5.36 17.09 11.01
C PRO A 132 3.93 17.58 10.86
N SER A 133 3.14 17.53 11.93
CA SER A 133 1.78 18.08 11.96
C SER A 133 1.79 19.62 11.89
N THR A 134 2.86 20.26 12.38
CA THR A 134 3.01 21.72 12.36
C THR A 134 3.17 22.25 10.92
N PRO A 135 2.32 23.16 10.44
CA PRO A 135 2.39 23.65 9.06
C PRO A 135 3.76 24.26 8.70
N ALA A 136 4.31 25.11 9.56
CA ALA A 136 5.59 25.79 9.30
C ALA A 136 6.77 24.81 9.13
N GLU A 137 6.85 23.79 10.00
CA GLU A 137 7.89 22.75 9.93
C GLU A 137 7.72 21.86 8.70
N ARG A 138 6.47 21.49 8.39
CA ARG A 138 6.11 20.73 7.20
C ARG A 138 6.54 21.45 5.93
N PHE A 139 6.20 22.73 5.79
CA PHE A 139 6.63 23.54 4.65
C PHE A 139 8.16 23.67 4.58
N SER A 140 8.83 23.84 5.72
CA SER A 140 10.29 23.92 5.78
C SER A 140 10.96 22.66 5.24
N ILE A 141 10.44 21.47 5.58
CA ILE A 141 10.94 20.20 5.03
C ILE A 141 10.65 20.10 3.53
N LEU A 142 9.41 20.38 3.11
CA LEU A 142 9.02 20.29 1.69
C LEU A 142 9.87 21.18 0.78
N PHE A 143 10.12 22.43 1.19
CA PHE A 143 10.94 23.36 0.41
C PHE A 143 12.45 23.11 0.50
N ARG A 144 12.91 22.42 1.55
CA ARG A 144 14.27 21.88 1.62
C ARG A 144 14.47 20.74 0.62
N GLU A 145 13.45 19.88 0.45
CA GLU A 145 13.50 18.76 -0.50
C GLU A 145 13.40 19.21 -1.96
N ARG A 146 12.57 20.21 -2.25
CA ARG A 146 12.42 20.77 -3.60
C ARG A 146 12.09 22.26 -3.49
N ALA A 147 12.93 23.12 -4.07
CA ALA A 147 12.75 24.58 -3.94
C ALA A 147 11.52 25.12 -4.68
N LYS A 148 11.10 24.46 -5.77
CA LYS A 148 9.96 24.87 -6.60
C LYS A 148 9.05 23.69 -6.88
N TRP A 149 7.77 23.85 -6.56
CA TRP A 149 6.77 22.82 -6.72
C TRP A 149 5.71 23.23 -7.73
N ASP A 150 5.28 22.28 -8.53
CA ASP A 150 3.98 22.36 -9.18
C ASP A 150 2.89 22.09 -8.15
N TRP A 151 1.76 22.80 -8.27
CA TRP A 151 0.66 22.65 -7.31
C TRP A 151 0.20 21.19 -7.18
N LYS A 152 0.10 20.47 -8.30
CA LYS A 152 -0.30 19.05 -8.33
C LYS A 152 0.64 18.16 -7.52
N ASP A 153 1.92 18.49 -7.45
CA ASP A 153 2.93 17.71 -6.72
C ASP A 153 2.97 18.10 -5.24
N LEU A 154 2.71 19.38 -4.91
CA LEU A 154 2.75 19.88 -3.52
C LEU A 154 1.46 19.54 -2.77
N GLN A 155 0.32 19.66 -3.44
CA GLN A 155 -1.00 19.61 -2.82
C GLN A 155 -1.21 18.35 -1.96
N PRO A 156 -0.82 17.12 -2.37
CA PRO A 156 -0.96 15.94 -1.52
C PRO A 156 -0.28 16.07 -0.14
N TYR A 157 0.75 16.90 -0.02
CA TYR A 157 1.55 17.04 1.21
C TYR A 157 1.05 18.06 2.21
N ILE A 158 0.15 18.95 1.78
CA ILE A 158 -0.32 20.11 2.55
C ILE A 158 -1.84 20.12 2.72
N ARG A 159 -2.55 19.05 2.29
CA ARG A 159 -3.99 18.90 2.56
C ARG A 159 -4.19 18.56 4.04
N PHE A 160 -5.00 19.37 4.71
CA PHE A 160 -5.45 19.21 6.10
C PHE A 160 -6.88 18.67 6.12
#